data_AF-A0A7I6N551-F1
#
_entry.id   AF-A0A7I6N551-F1
#
_cell.length_a   1.000
_cell.length_b   1.000
_cell.length_c   1.000
_cell.angle_alpha   90.00
_cell.angle_beta   90.00
_cell.angle_gamma   90.00
#
_symmetry.space_group_name_H-M   'P 1'
#
loop_
_entity.id
_entity.type
_entity.pdbx_description
1 polymer ?
#
loop_
_entity_poly.entity_id
_entity_poly.type
_entity_poly.pdbx_seq_one_letter_code
_entity_poly.pdbx_strand_id
1 'polypeptide(L)'
;ELEDLQEKKLFSKEEIHQIVEKRRDFEYMMKRIPLRKIDGLRYIEYELNLEALRQKRKERLGLKKHSLSDTTGTKRVHSIFDRTIYKHRGSVDLWLQYVAYCKNEGAGRVLSHVFSRALQAHPRRPEIWIEAASYEFSTNLSIESARVLMQRAIRINKQCQRL
;
A
#
# COMPACT_ATOMS: atom_id res chain seq x y z
N GLU A 1 -2.27 1.72 20.02
CA GLU A 1 -1.26 2.41 19.16
C GLU A 1 -0.88 3.74 19.77
N LEU A 2 -1.79 4.70 19.90
CA LEU A 2 -1.45 6.04 20.41
C LEU A 2 -0.97 6.03 21.86
N GLU A 3 -1.55 5.18 22.71
CA GLU A 3 -1.07 4.97 24.09
C GLU A 3 0.34 4.37 24.11
N ASP A 4 0.62 3.38 23.27
CA ASP A 4 1.96 2.78 23.13
C ASP A 4 3.01 3.78 22.61
N LEU A 5 2.61 4.68 21.71
CA LEU A 5 3.47 5.78 21.24
C LEU A 5 3.79 6.78 22.37
N GLN A 6 2.82 7.03 23.24
CA GLN A 6 2.97 7.91 24.40
C GLN A 6 3.86 7.26 25.48
N GLU A 7 3.64 5.98 25.79
CA GLU A 7 4.42 5.22 26.77
C GLU A 7 5.90 5.14 26.38
N LYS A 8 6.18 5.02 25.08
CA LYS A 8 7.56 4.98 24.53
C LYS A 8 8.20 6.35 24.38
N LYS A 9 7.50 7.43 24.77
CA LYS A 9 7.94 8.83 24.60
C LYS A 9 8.36 9.15 23.15
N LEU A 10 7.75 8.45 22.18
CA LEU A 10 8.01 8.69 20.76
C LEU A 10 7.30 9.95 20.28
N PHE A 11 6.14 10.26 20.89
CA PHE A 11 5.37 11.47 20.63
C PHE A 11 4.92 12.10 21.95
N SER A 12 4.81 13.43 21.98
CA SER A 12 4.20 14.14 23.10
C SER A 12 2.66 14.00 23.06
N LYS A 13 1.99 14.34 24.16
CA LYS A 13 0.52 14.30 24.22
C LYS A 13 -0.10 15.29 23.22
N GLU A 14 0.53 16.45 23.04
CA GLU A 14 0.11 17.49 22.11
C GLU A 14 0.26 17.01 20.66
N GLU A 15 1.37 16.35 20.32
CA GLU A 15 1.57 15.76 18.99
C GLU A 15 0.55 14.65 18.70
N ILE A 16 0.26 13.79 19.69
CA ILE A 16 -0.76 12.75 19.55
C ILE A 16 -2.13 13.38 19.30
N HIS A 17 -2.47 14.46 20.00
CA HIS A 17 -3.73 15.18 19.78
C HIS A 17 -3.83 15.70 18.35
N GLN A 18 -2.77 16.34 17.84
CA GLN A 18 -2.72 16.82 16.45
C GLN A 18 -2.83 15.66 15.44
N ILE A 19 -2.18 14.53 15.70
CA ILE A 19 -2.29 13.34 14.84
C ILE A 19 -3.72 12.81 14.80
N VAL A 20 -4.40 12.77 15.95
CA VAL A 20 -5.80 12.32 16.06
C VAL A 20 -6.73 13.26 15.30
N GLU A 21 -6.56 14.56 15.47
CA GLU A 21 -7.35 15.58 14.78
C GLU A 21 -7.16 15.48 13.25
N LYS A 22 -5.92 15.43 12.77
CA LYS A 22 -5.63 15.25 11.34
C LYS A 22 -6.19 13.95 10.79
N ARG A 23 -6.06 12.83 11.51
CA ARG A 23 -6.65 11.55 11.09
C ARG A 23 -8.18 11.65 11.01
N ARG A 24 -8.80 12.35 11.95
CA ARG A 24 -10.26 12.58 11.94
C ARG A 24 -10.68 13.37 10.71
N ASP A 25 -9.97 14.43 10.36
CA ASP A 25 -10.22 15.23 9.16
C ASP A 25 -10.12 14.37 7.88
N PHE A 26 -9.07 13.56 7.77
CA PHE A 26 -8.93 12.64 6.64
C PHE A 26 -10.03 11.59 6.59
N GLU A 27 -10.46 11.03 7.74
CA GLU A 27 -11.58 10.09 7.78
C GLU A 27 -12.91 10.75 7.37
N TYR A 28 -13.13 12.02 7.69
CA TYR A 28 -14.27 12.78 7.16
C TYR A 28 -14.17 12.98 5.64
N MET A 29 -12.98 13.33 5.13
CA MET A 29 -12.74 13.46 3.68
C MET A 29 -12.97 12.12 2.95
N MET A 30 -12.54 11.00 3.55
CA MET A 30 -12.68 9.66 2.99
C MET A 30 -14.14 9.19 2.93
N LYS A 31 -14.98 9.65 3.86
CA LYS A 31 -16.42 9.35 3.90
C LYS A 31 -17.26 10.21 2.95
N ARG A 32 -16.70 11.32 2.46
CA ARG A 32 -17.41 12.22 1.53
C ARG A 32 -17.76 11.49 0.23
N ILE A 33 -18.94 11.82 -0.32
CA ILE A 33 -19.39 11.33 -1.62
C ILE A 33 -19.50 12.54 -2.58
N PRO A 34 -18.84 12.52 -3.76
CA PRO A 34 -17.89 11.51 -4.22
C PRO A 34 -16.53 11.63 -3.52
N LEU A 35 -15.89 10.48 -3.26
CA LEU A 35 -14.51 10.44 -2.78
C LEU A 35 -13.58 10.85 -3.92
N ARG A 36 -12.75 11.89 -3.72
CA ARG A 36 -11.74 12.26 -4.71
C ARG A 36 -10.49 11.39 -4.53
N LYS A 37 -9.89 10.95 -5.64
CA LYS A 37 -8.63 10.17 -5.62
C LYS A 37 -7.54 10.87 -4.82
N ILE A 38 -7.44 12.19 -4.99
CA ILE A 38 -6.45 13.05 -4.34
C ILE A 38 -6.58 13.00 -2.81
N ASP A 39 -7.81 12.91 -2.27
CA ASP A 39 -8.02 12.87 -0.82
C ASP A 39 -7.44 11.57 -0.23
N GLY A 40 -7.64 10.43 -0.90
CA GLY A 40 -7.05 9.15 -0.50
C GLY A 40 -5.52 9.15 -0.61
N LEU A 41 -4.97 9.71 -1.70
CA LEU A 41 -3.52 9.83 -1.88
C LEU A 41 -2.86 10.71 -0.82
N ARG A 42 -3.47 11.86 -0.50
CA ARG A 42 -2.99 12.74 0.58
C ARG A 42 -3.01 12.04 1.93
N TYR A 43 -4.03 11.22 2.19
CA TYR A 43 -4.09 10.49 3.45
C TYR A 43 -3.00 9.42 3.53
N ILE A 44 -2.75 8.69 2.44
CA ILE A 44 -1.64 7.72 2.34
C ILE A 44 -0.29 8.42 2.57
N GLU A 45 -0.04 9.52 1.87
CA GLU A 45 1.20 10.31 2.02
C GLU A 45 1.41 10.77 3.46
N TYR A 46 0.35 11.26 4.12
CA TYR A 46 0.40 11.65 5.52
C TYR A 46 0.79 10.48 6.44
N GLU A 47 0.17 9.31 6.30
CA GLU A 47 0.50 8.15 7.13
C GLU A 47 1.91 7.61 6.86
N LEU A 48 2.40 7.65 5.61
CA LEU A 48 3.78 7.30 5.27
C LEU A 48 4.79 8.25 5.92
N ASN A 49 4.51 9.56 5.89
CA ASN A 49 5.38 10.56 6.53
C ASN A 49 5.39 10.39 8.06
N LEU A 50 4.25 10.06 8.67
CA LEU A 50 4.15 9.79 10.09
C LEU A 50 4.90 8.51 10.49
N GLU A 51 4.81 7.47 9.67
CA GLU A 51 5.58 6.22 9.79
C GLU A 51 7.09 6.49 9.74
N ALA A 52 7.55 7.21 8.73
CA ALA A 52 8.96 7.59 8.59
C ALA A 52 9.47 8.45 9.77
N LEU A 53 8.64 9.38 10.26
CA LEU A 53 8.97 10.17 11.45
C LEU A 53 9.10 9.28 12.70
N ARG A 54 8.19 8.33 12.88
CA ARG A 54 8.26 7.38 14.00
C ARG A 54 9.54 6.54 13.91
N GLN A 55 9.86 6.00 12.75
CA GLN A 55 11.07 5.18 12.54
C GLN A 55 12.34 5.96 12.92
N LYS A 56 12.50 7.19 12.43
CA LYS A 56 13.63 8.06 12.79
C LYS A 56 13.72 8.33 14.29
N ARG A 57 12.59 8.57 14.97
CA ARG A 57 12.56 8.79 16.43
C ARG A 57 12.90 7.52 17.20
N LYS A 58 12.42 6.37 16.72
CA LYS A 58 12.70 5.05 17.29
C LYS A 58 14.19 4.71 17.20
N GLU A 59 14.81 4.99 16.05
CA GLU A 59 16.26 4.85 15.83
C GLU A 59 17.06 5.75 16.77
N ARG A 60 16.69 7.03 16.88
CA ARG A 60 17.35 7.99 17.79
C ARG A 60 17.28 7.56 19.25
N LEU A 61 16.19 6.93 19.68
CA LEU A 61 16.01 6.42 21.03
C LEU A 61 16.61 5.00 21.24
N GLY A 62 17.17 4.39 20.19
CA GLY A 62 17.76 3.05 20.26
C GLY A 62 16.75 1.94 20.58
N LEU A 63 15.45 2.18 20.36
CA LEU A 63 14.39 1.25 20.72
C LEU A 63 14.32 0.09 19.71
N LYS A 64 14.95 -1.04 20.04
CA LYS A 64 14.94 -2.24 19.19
C LYS A 64 13.70 -3.12 19.33
N LYS A 65 12.86 -2.90 20.35
CA LYS A 65 11.67 -3.72 20.58
C LYS A 65 10.61 -3.44 19.50
N HIS A 66 10.19 -4.49 18.82
CA HIS A 66 9.04 -4.46 17.93
C HIS A 66 7.77 -4.24 18.75
N SER A 67 6.93 -3.31 18.31
CA SER A 67 5.70 -2.93 19.00
C SER A 67 4.45 -3.23 18.18
N LEU A 68 3.31 -3.32 18.87
CA LEU A 68 1.99 -3.22 18.26
C LEU A 68 1.86 -1.97 17.37
N SER A 69 2.46 -0.84 17.79
CA SER A 69 2.53 0.39 16.99
C SER A 69 3.13 0.17 15.60
N ASP A 70 4.13 -0.73 15.47
CA ASP A 70 4.85 -0.91 14.22
C ASP A 70 3.98 -1.58 13.16
N THR A 71 3.17 -2.55 13.55
CA THR A 71 2.26 -3.23 12.62
C THR A 71 1.00 -2.42 12.34
N THR A 72 0.54 -1.59 13.29
CA THR A 72 -0.69 -0.81 13.10
C THR A 72 -0.56 0.28 12.03
N GLY A 73 0.62 0.89 11.88
CA GLY A 73 0.89 1.88 10.83
C GLY A 73 0.75 1.28 9.44
N THR A 74 1.51 0.24 9.14
CA THR A 74 1.46 -0.49 7.86
C THR A 74 0.05 -1.00 7.54
N LYS A 75 -0.66 -1.59 8.52
CA LYS A 75 -2.05 -2.06 8.35
C LYS A 75 -3.01 -0.92 7.98
N ARG A 76 -2.83 0.27 8.57
CA ARG A 76 -3.65 1.43 8.25
C ARG A 76 -3.46 1.87 6.80
N VAL A 77 -2.21 1.96 6.34
CA VAL A 77 -1.90 2.33 4.95
C VAL A 77 -2.54 1.33 3.97
N HIS A 78 -2.43 0.02 4.22
CA HIS A 78 -3.14 -1.00 3.42
C HIS A 78 -4.66 -0.76 3.39
N SER A 79 -5.27 -0.48 4.55
CA SER A 79 -6.71 -0.22 4.62
C SER A 79 -7.12 1.02 3.82
N ILE A 80 -6.32 2.09 3.84
CA ILE A 80 -6.59 3.30 3.06
C ILE A 80 -6.47 3.02 1.56
N PHE A 81 -5.43 2.28 1.13
CA PHE A 81 -5.32 1.82 -0.26
C PHE A 81 -6.54 1.00 -0.68
N ASP A 82 -6.95 0.01 0.11
CA ASP A 82 -8.10 -0.85 -0.21
C ASP A 82 -9.41 -0.04 -0.34
N ARG A 83 -9.65 0.91 0.57
CA ARG A 83 -10.83 1.80 0.50
C ARG A 83 -10.78 2.70 -0.73
N THR A 84 -9.62 3.26 -1.03
CA THR A 84 -9.44 4.17 -2.19
C THR A 84 -9.62 3.41 -3.50
N ILE A 85 -9.00 2.22 -3.62
CA ILE A 85 -9.13 1.33 -4.78
C ILE A 85 -10.56 0.84 -4.95
N TYR A 86 -11.26 0.51 -3.85
CA TYR A 86 -12.65 0.06 -3.92
C TYR A 86 -13.55 1.10 -4.59
N LYS A 87 -13.32 2.39 -4.33
CA LYS A 87 -14.04 3.51 -4.96
C LYS A 87 -13.51 3.86 -6.35
N HIS A 88 -12.21 3.69 -6.59
CA HIS A 88 -11.53 4.08 -7.83
C HIS A 88 -10.91 2.90 -8.58
N ARG A 89 -11.68 1.82 -8.76
CA ARG A 89 -11.18 0.55 -9.31
C ARG A 89 -10.53 0.68 -10.69
N GLY A 90 -11.02 1.62 -11.51
CA GLY A 90 -10.55 1.88 -12.87
C GLY A 90 -9.16 2.54 -12.96
N SER A 91 -8.59 3.02 -11.86
CA SER A 91 -7.32 3.75 -11.89
C SER A 91 -6.12 2.80 -11.83
N VAL A 92 -5.48 2.53 -12.98
CA VAL A 92 -4.27 1.69 -13.05
C VAL A 92 -3.13 2.27 -12.20
N ASP A 93 -2.95 3.59 -12.22
CA ASP A 93 -1.90 4.27 -11.44
C ASP A 93 -1.99 3.98 -9.94
N LEU A 94 -3.22 3.89 -9.40
CA LEU A 94 -3.44 3.63 -7.98
C LEU A 94 -3.06 2.18 -7.62
N TRP A 95 -3.31 1.23 -8.52
CA TRP A 95 -2.86 -0.16 -8.36
C TRP A 95 -1.34 -0.26 -8.39
N LEU A 96 -0.69 0.44 -9.32
CA LEU A 96 0.79 0.45 -9.43
C LEU A 96 1.44 1.10 -8.20
N GLN A 97 0.87 2.20 -7.69
CA GLN A 97 1.33 2.82 -6.44
C GLN A 97 1.17 1.87 -5.25
N TYR A 98 0.06 1.12 -5.18
CA TYR A 98 -0.12 0.15 -4.11
C TYR A 98 0.85 -1.03 -4.20
N VAL A 99 1.12 -1.51 -5.42
CA VAL A 99 2.15 -2.53 -5.69
C VAL A 99 3.53 -2.03 -5.26
N ALA A 100 3.90 -0.81 -5.62
CA ALA A 100 5.17 -0.21 -5.25
C ALA A 100 5.33 -0.10 -3.72
N TYR A 101 4.27 0.33 -3.02
CA TYR A 101 4.26 0.36 -1.55
C TYR A 101 4.47 -1.04 -0.95
N CYS A 102 3.72 -2.05 -1.41
CA CYS A 102 3.86 -3.42 -0.93
C CYS A 102 5.24 -4.02 -1.21
N LYS A 103 5.88 -3.67 -2.33
CA LYS A 103 7.27 -4.06 -2.65
C LYS A 103 8.25 -3.46 -1.64
N ASN A 104 8.11 -2.16 -1.34
CA ASN A 104 8.99 -1.47 -0.39
C ASN A 104 8.86 -2.00 1.04
N GLU A 105 7.65 -2.33 1.49
CA GLU A 105 7.40 -2.92 2.82
C GLU A 105 7.85 -4.40 2.91
N GLY A 106 8.15 -5.06 1.79
CA GLY A 106 8.47 -6.49 1.77
C GLY A 106 7.27 -7.40 2.07
N ALA A 107 6.04 -6.90 1.88
CA ALA A 107 4.81 -7.59 2.23
C ALA A 107 4.37 -8.59 1.13
N GLY A 108 5.20 -9.61 0.85
CA GLY A 108 5.02 -10.50 -0.30
C GLY A 108 3.66 -11.18 -0.40
N ARG A 109 3.10 -11.67 0.72
CA ARG A 109 1.77 -12.30 0.74
C ARG A 109 0.65 -11.32 0.39
N VAL A 110 0.74 -10.08 0.87
CA VAL A 110 -0.23 -9.02 0.54
C VAL A 110 -0.09 -8.65 -0.92
N LEU A 111 1.15 -8.53 -1.41
CA LEU A 111 1.45 -8.19 -2.79
C LEU A 111 0.87 -9.20 -3.79
N SER A 112 1.02 -10.51 -3.56
CA SER A 112 0.40 -11.54 -4.42
C SER A 112 -1.14 -11.43 -4.45
N HIS A 113 -1.77 -11.06 -3.32
CA HIS A 113 -3.21 -10.82 -3.28
C HIS A 113 -3.61 -9.55 -4.05
N VAL A 114 -2.81 -8.47 -3.93
CA VAL A 114 -3.01 -7.23 -4.68
C VAL A 114 -2.87 -7.46 -6.17
N PHE A 115 -1.85 -8.20 -6.63
CA PHE A 115 -1.70 -8.58 -8.03
C PHE A 115 -2.91 -9.37 -8.54
N SER A 116 -3.37 -10.37 -7.79
CA SER A 116 -4.55 -11.15 -8.17
C SER A 116 -5.78 -10.27 -8.39
N ARG A 117 -6.02 -9.31 -7.51
CA ARG A 117 -7.13 -8.35 -7.63
C ARG A 117 -6.94 -7.35 -8.76
N ALA A 118 -5.71 -6.86 -8.95
CA ALA A 118 -5.37 -5.92 -10.01
C ALA A 118 -5.60 -6.55 -11.40
N LEU A 119 -5.17 -7.81 -11.58
CA LEU A 119 -5.36 -8.57 -12.81
C LEU A 119 -6.83 -8.85 -13.12
N GLN A 120 -7.65 -9.10 -12.09
CA GLN A 120 -9.10 -9.26 -12.25
C GLN A 120 -9.79 -7.94 -12.64
N ALA A 121 -9.34 -6.82 -12.06
CA ALA A 121 -9.89 -5.50 -12.37
C ALA A 121 -9.45 -4.99 -13.75
N HIS A 122 -8.24 -5.34 -14.18
CA HIS A 122 -7.58 -4.80 -15.37
C HIS A 122 -6.96 -5.88 -16.27
N PRO A 123 -7.74 -6.86 -16.76
CA PRO A 123 -7.20 -7.99 -17.53
C PRO A 123 -6.56 -7.53 -18.86
N ARG A 124 -7.02 -6.40 -19.42
CA ARG A 124 -6.54 -5.86 -20.69
C ARG A 124 -5.32 -4.94 -20.60
N ARG A 125 -4.81 -4.68 -19.38
CA ARG A 125 -3.67 -3.77 -19.17
C ARG A 125 -2.38 -4.60 -19.06
N PRO A 126 -1.53 -4.64 -20.10
CA PRO A 126 -0.32 -5.47 -20.12
C PRO A 126 0.68 -5.09 -19.03
N GLU A 127 0.72 -3.81 -18.64
CA GLU A 127 1.60 -3.26 -17.59
C GLU A 127 1.51 -4.05 -16.28
N ILE A 128 0.29 -4.37 -15.83
CA ILE A 128 0.07 -5.08 -14.56
C ILE A 128 0.51 -6.55 -14.68
N TRP A 129 0.34 -7.16 -15.86
CA TRP A 129 0.80 -8.52 -16.11
C TRP A 129 2.32 -8.61 -16.07
N ILE A 130 3.00 -7.70 -16.75
CA ILE A 130 4.47 -7.63 -16.80
C ILE A 130 5.03 -7.42 -15.39
N GLU A 131 4.48 -6.47 -14.64
CA GLU A 131 4.90 -6.22 -13.25
C GLU A 131 4.68 -7.44 -12.33
N ALA A 132 3.54 -8.13 -12.47
CA ALA A 132 3.24 -9.32 -11.69
C ALA A 132 4.20 -10.48 -12.02
N ALA A 133 4.43 -10.78 -13.30
CA ALA A 133 5.33 -11.85 -13.70
C ALA A 133 6.79 -11.53 -13.37
N SER A 134 7.21 -10.27 -13.54
CA SER A 134 8.54 -9.81 -13.15
C SER A 134 8.75 -10.01 -11.65
N TYR A 135 7.76 -9.69 -10.81
CA TYR A 135 7.86 -9.89 -9.37
C TYR A 135 7.96 -11.38 -8.99
N GLU A 136 7.12 -12.24 -9.58
CA GLU A 136 7.17 -13.69 -9.34
C GLU A 136 8.52 -14.30 -9.76
N PHE A 137 9.11 -13.80 -10.85
CA PHE A 137 10.42 -14.23 -11.33
C PHE A 137 11.57 -13.72 -10.45
N SER A 138 11.60 -12.42 -10.14
CA SER A 138 12.74 -11.80 -9.44
C SER A 138 12.74 -12.09 -7.94
N THR A 139 11.56 -12.06 -7.31
CA THR A 139 11.44 -12.06 -5.85
C THR A 139 11.03 -13.42 -5.31
N ASN A 140 10.02 -14.05 -5.93
CA ASN A 140 9.58 -15.40 -5.52
C ASN A 140 10.40 -16.52 -6.16
N LEU A 141 11.32 -16.19 -7.08
CA LEU A 141 12.16 -17.14 -7.84
C LEU A 141 11.35 -18.25 -8.54
N SER A 142 10.08 -17.97 -8.86
CA SER A 142 9.15 -18.93 -9.42
C SER A 142 8.99 -18.70 -10.92
N ILE A 143 9.86 -19.36 -11.70
CA ILE A 143 9.83 -19.29 -13.17
C ILE A 143 8.48 -19.81 -13.69
N GLU A 144 7.94 -20.86 -13.08
CA GLU A 144 6.67 -21.46 -13.50
C GLU A 144 5.49 -20.50 -13.31
N SER A 145 5.43 -19.81 -12.16
CA SER A 145 4.36 -18.84 -11.88
C SER A 145 4.43 -17.65 -12.85
N ALA A 146 5.64 -17.13 -13.08
CA ALA A 146 5.87 -16.06 -14.06
C ALA A 146 5.45 -16.49 -15.49
N ARG A 147 5.80 -17.71 -15.89
CA ARG A 147 5.42 -18.29 -17.20
C ARG A 147 3.90 -18.41 -17.35
N VAL A 148 3.21 -18.92 -16.33
CA VAL A 148 1.74 -19.05 -16.35
C VAL A 148 1.06 -17.68 -16.45
N LEU A 149 1.57 -16.67 -15.73
CA LEU A 149 1.06 -15.30 -15.80
C LEU A 149 1.24 -14.71 -17.21
N MET A 150 2.41 -14.86 -17.82
CA MET A 150 2.69 -14.37 -19.18
C MET A 150 1.85 -15.09 -20.24
N GLN A 151 1.71 -16.41 -20.16
CA GLN A 151 0.86 -17.17 -21.06
C GLN A 151 -0.61 -16.72 -20.98
N ARG A 152 -1.12 -16.43 -19.78
CA ARG A 152 -2.46 -15.86 -19.59
C ARG A 152 -2.55 -14.45 -20.17
N ALA A 153 -1.53 -13.62 -19.95
CA ALA A 153 -1.46 -12.27 -20.49
C ALA A 153 -1.56 -12.26 -22.03
N ILE A 154 -0.79 -13.10 -22.72
CA ILE A 154 -0.79 -13.22 -24.19
C ILE A 154 -2.16 -13.70 -24.71
N ARG A 155 -2.78 -14.66 -24.03
CA ARG A 155 -4.13 -15.15 -24.41
C ARG A 155 -5.18 -14.05 -24.37
N ILE A 156 -5.11 -13.17 -23.38
CA ILE A 156 -6.05 -12.06 -23.18
C ILE A 156 -5.71 -10.87 -24.08
N ASN A 157 -4.42 -10.57 -24.23
CA ASN A 157 -3.90 -9.38 -24.90
C ASN A 157 -3.16 -9.72 -26.21
N LYS A 158 -3.81 -10.49 -27.09
CA LYS A 158 -3.22 -11.07 -28.31
C LYS A 158 -2.58 -10.06 -29.28
N GLN A 159 -2.98 -8.80 -29.20
CA GLN A 159 -2.52 -7.72 -30.10
C GLN A 159 -1.42 -6.85 -29.50
N CYS A 160 -1.03 -7.07 -28.24
CA CYS A 160 -0.02 -6.25 -27.58
C CYS A 160 1.38 -6.77 -27.90
N GLN A 161 2.17 -6.01 -28.67
CA GLN A 161 3.56 -6.38 -29.02
C GLN A 161 4.56 -6.31 -27.84
N ARG A 162 4.14 -5.75 -26.70
CA ARG A 162 5.00 -5.61 -25.50
C ARG A 162 5.00 -6.85 -24.59
N LEU A 163 4.10 -7.81 -24.83
CA LEU A 163 3.95 -9.08 -24.09
C LEU A 163 4.53 -10.23 -24.90
#